data_AF-A0A5J4DPQ7-F1
#
_entry.id   AF-A0A5J4DPQ7-F1
#
_cell.length_a   1.000
_cell.length_b   1.000
_cell.length_c   1.000
_cell.angle_alpha   90.00
_cell.angle_beta   90.00
_cell.angle_gamma   90.00
#
_symmetry.space_group_name_H-M   'P 1'
#
loop_
_entity.id
_entity.type
_entity.pdbx_description
1 polymer ?
#
loop_
_entity_poly.entity_id
_entity_poly.type
_entity_poly.pdbx_seq_one_letter_code
_entity_poly.pdbx_strand_id
1 'polypeptide(L)'
;MGNTLISQISDVCYMAGYRTSMQIVADLLVATDQSGQEGIKTTSLLTKANLSHSRLSKFLENLTGAELINRIEYDGKNTFVITQKGRQYLESYKKFADIAGSFGLDL
;
A
#
# COMPACT_ATOMS: atom_id res chain seq x y z
N MET A 1 -9.87 -27.56 -1.34
CA MET A 1 -10.39 -26.39 -0.59
C MET A 1 -9.61 -25.18 -1.06
N GLY A 2 -10.07 -24.58 -2.15
CA GLY A 2 -9.33 -23.57 -2.89
C GLY A 2 -9.33 -22.22 -2.17
N ASN A 3 -8.25 -21.48 -2.34
CA ASN A 3 -7.99 -20.15 -1.77
C ASN A 3 -8.96 -19.08 -2.30
N THR A 4 -10.23 -19.11 -1.89
CA THR A 4 -11.25 -18.12 -2.27
C THR A 4 -11.01 -16.71 -1.68
N LEU A 5 -10.00 -16.54 -0.81
CA LEU A 5 -9.64 -15.25 -0.23
C LEU A 5 -8.63 -14.44 -1.08
N ILE A 6 -7.90 -15.07 -2.00
CA ILE A 6 -6.96 -14.34 -2.88
C ILE A 6 -7.71 -13.62 -4.01
N SER A 7 -8.89 -14.13 -4.37
CA SER A 7 -9.77 -13.56 -5.39
C SER A 7 -10.60 -12.35 -4.92
N GLN A 8 -10.62 -12.02 -3.61
CA GLN A 8 -11.37 -10.84 -3.14
C GLN A 8 -10.52 -9.55 -3.02
N ILE A 9 -9.20 -9.65 -3.22
CA ILE A 9 -8.28 -8.50 -3.19
C ILE A 9 -7.83 -8.09 -4.60
N SER A 10 -8.11 -8.93 -5.62
CA SER A 10 -7.91 -8.57 -7.02
C SER A 10 -8.89 -7.48 -7.49
N ASP A 11 -9.99 -7.28 -6.76
CA ASP A 11 -11.03 -6.27 -7.06
C ASP A 11 -10.71 -4.88 -6.53
N VAL A 12 -9.63 -4.71 -5.74
CA VAL A 12 -9.17 -3.36 -5.36
C VAL A 12 -8.18 -2.88 -6.42
N CYS A 13 -8.71 -2.24 -7.46
CA CYS A 13 -8.00 -1.36 -8.40
C CYS A 13 -7.06 -1.97 -9.45
N TYR A 14 -7.30 -3.17 -9.99
CA TYR A 14 -6.68 -3.55 -11.28
C TYR A 14 -7.50 -3.00 -12.46
N MET A 15 -7.35 -1.70 -12.75
CA MET A 15 -7.68 -1.15 -14.06
C MET A 15 -6.37 -0.86 -14.80
N ALA A 16 -6.28 -1.32 -16.05
CA ALA A 16 -5.13 -1.14 -16.94
C ALA A 16 -4.97 0.33 -17.41
N GLY A 17 -4.84 1.25 -16.46
CA GLY A 17 -4.58 2.68 -16.63
C GLY A 17 -3.34 3.14 -15.85
N TYR A 18 -2.89 4.37 -16.10
CA TYR A 18 -1.80 4.96 -15.34
C TYR A 18 -2.19 5.12 -13.87
N ARG A 19 -1.52 4.37 -12.98
CA ARG A 19 -1.75 4.51 -11.54
C ARG A 19 -1.37 5.90 -11.05
N THR A 20 -2.29 6.55 -10.35
CA THR A 20 -2.05 7.83 -9.69
C THR A 20 -1.12 7.66 -8.50
N SER A 21 -0.47 8.75 -8.06
CA SER A 21 0.37 8.71 -6.86
C SER A 21 -0.41 8.28 -5.61
N MET A 22 -1.71 8.59 -5.54
CA MET A 22 -2.57 8.19 -4.43
C MET A 22 -2.85 6.69 -4.43
N GLN A 23 -3.11 6.09 -5.59
CA GLN A 23 -3.25 4.63 -5.70
C GLN A 23 -1.97 3.90 -5.29
N ILE A 24 -0.80 4.40 -5.71
CA ILE A 24 0.48 3.83 -5.29
C ILE A 24 0.66 3.91 -3.77
N VAL A 25 0.31 5.04 -3.15
CA VAL A 25 0.37 5.19 -1.70
C VAL A 25 -0.58 4.19 -1.02
N ALA A 26 -1.81 4.05 -1.51
CA ALA A 26 -2.78 3.10 -0.97
C ALA A 26 -2.27 1.65 -1.09
N ASP A 27 -1.72 1.25 -2.24
CA ASP A 27 -1.13 -0.07 -2.47
C ASP A 27 -0.02 -0.38 -1.46
N LEU A 28 0.87 0.59 -1.22
CA LEU A 28 1.98 0.43 -0.26
C LEU A 28 1.48 0.32 1.18
N LEU A 29 0.46 1.11 1.55
CA LEU A 29 -0.15 1.03 2.88
C LEU A 29 -0.88 -0.31 3.08
N VAL A 30 -1.62 -0.78 2.08
CA VAL A 30 -2.25 -2.11 2.11
C VAL A 30 -1.19 -3.21 2.28
N ALA A 31 -0.10 -3.15 1.50
CA ALA A 31 0.96 -4.15 1.58
C ALA A 31 1.67 -4.18 2.94
N THR A 32 1.90 -3.01 3.55
CA THR A 32 2.50 -2.90 4.89
C THR A 32 1.54 -3.34 6.00
N ASP A 33 0.25 -3.05 5.89
CA ASP A 33 -0.80 -3.51 6.83
C ASP A 33 -0.98 -5.03 6.82
N GLN A 34 -1.04 -5.64 5.62
CA GLN A 34 -1.16 -7.09 5.45
C GLN A 34 0.05 -7.89 5.94
N SER A 35 1.21 -7.24 6.07
CA SER A 35 2.45 -7.91 6.50
C SER A 35 2.59 -8.00 8.02
N GLY A 36 1.66 -7.40 8.78
CA GLY A 36 1.62 -7.51 10.23
C GLY A 36 2.84 -6.88 10.92
N GLN A 37 3.19 -7.41 12.10
CA GLN A 37 4.23 -6.84 12.97
C GLN A 37 5.66 -7.07 12.47
N GLU A 38 5.89 -8.10 11.64
CA GLU A 38 7.20 -8.39 11.03
C GLU A 38 7.57 -7.35 9.96
N GLY A 39 6.54 -6.67 9.42
CA GLY A 39 6.67 -5.71 8.34
C GLY A 39 7.06 -6.35 7.01
N ILE A 40 7.22 -5.51 6.01
CA ILE A 40 7.54 -5.92 4.65
C ILE A 40 8.90 -5.40 4.19
N LYS A 41 9.67 -6.27 3.53
CA LYS A 41 10.97 -5.92 2.96
C LYS A 41 10.80 -5.01 1.74
N THR A 42 11.75 -4.10 1.52
CA THR A 42 11.80 -3.26 0.32
C THR A 42 11.68 -4.08 -0.97
N THR A 43 12.36 -5.23 -1.04
CA THR A 43 12.32 -6.13 -2.20
C THR A 43 10.92 -6.66 -2.47
N SER A 44 10.19 -7.07 -1.42
CA SER A 44 8.81 -7.53 -1.53
C SER A 44 7.86 -6.40 -1.95
N LEU A 45 8.10 -5.17 -1.47
CA LEU A 45 7.35 -3.98 -1.90
C LEU A 45 7.63 -3.64 -3.37
N LEU A 46 8.87 -3.77 -3.86
CA LEU A 46 9.19 -3.55 -5.28
C LEU A 46 8.39 -4.48 -6.18
N THR A 47 8.38 -5.78 -5.85
CA THR A 47 7.65 -6.79 -6.62
C THR A 47 6.15 -6.56 -6.58
N LYS A 48 5.58 -6.19 -5.42
CA LYS A 48 4.13 -5.94 -5.28
C LYS A 48 3.69 -4.63 -5.92
N ALA A 49 4.47 -3.56 -5.76
CA ALA A 49 4.09 -2.23 -6.24
C ALA A 49 4.34 -2.04 -7.74
N ASN A 50 5.05 -2.94 -8.44
CA ASN A 50 5.41 -2.78 -9.85
C ASN A 50 6.03 -1.40 -10.15
N LEU A 51 6.99 -0.99 -9.32
CA LEU A 51 7.71 0.30 -9.43
C LEU A 51 9.20 0.05 -9.62
N SER A 52 9.86 0.98 -10.30
CA SER A 52 11.33 1.02 -10.28
C SER A 52 11.84 1.37 -8.88
N HIS A 53 13.08 0.95 -8.57
CA HIS A 53 13.71 1.18 -7.28
C HIS A 53 13.71 2.65 -6.85
N SER A 54 14.06 3.57 -7.77
CA SER A 54 14.08 5.01 -7.48
C SER A 54 12.69 5.56 -7.16
N ARG A 55 11.64 5.11 -7.86
CA ARG A 55 10.27 5.57 -7.58
C ARG A 55 9.80 5.06 -6.22
N LEU A 56 10.02 3.78 -5.92
CA LEU A 56 9.64 3.23 -4.63
C LEU A 56 10.35 3.94 -3.48
N SER A 57 11.67 4.19 -3.59
CA SER A 57 12.44 4.88 -2.52
C SER A 57 11.80 6.22 -2.16
N LYS A 58 11.44 7.03 -3.16
CA LYS A 58 10.76 8.32 -2.95
C LYS A 58 9.42 8.16 -2.23
N PHE A 59 8.63 7.15 -2.60
CA PHE A 59 7.38 6.88 -1.89
C PHE A 59 7.63 6.46 -0.44
N LEU A 60 8.60 5.57 -0.19
CA LEU A 60 8.92 5.13 1.17
C LEU A 60 9.47 6.26 2.03
N GLU A 61 10.31 7.13 1.48
CA GLU A 61 10.79 8.35 2.14
C GLU A 61 9.62 9.28 2.49
N ASN A 62 8.70 9.52 1.55
CA ASN A 62 7.51 10.35 1.78
C ASN A 62 6.57 9.73 2.83
N LEU A 63 6.31 8.43 2.77
CA LEU A 63 5.44 7.73 3.70
C LEU A 63 6.04 7.67 5.11
N THR A 64 7.36 7.48 5.21
CA THR A 64 8.07 7.49 6.49
C THR A 64 8.12 8.90 7.06
N GLY A 65 8.44 9.91 6.23
CA GLY A 65 8.44 11.32 6.64
C GLY A 65 7.06 11.84 7.05
N ALA A 66 5.99 11.30 6.48
CA ALA A 66 4.62 11.57 6.87
C ALA A 66 4.13 10.73 8.07
N GLU A 67 4.98 9.84 8.60
CA GLU A 67 4.68 8.90 9.70
C GLU A 67 3.51 7.95 9.39
N LEU A 68 3.27 7.64 8.12
CA LEU A 68 2.26 6.66 7.71
C LEU A 68 2.80 5.22 7.80
N ILE A 69 4.11 5.06 7.65
CA ILE A 69 4.84 3.81 7.89
C ILE A 69 6.07 4.08 8.75
N ASN A 70 6.52 3.06 9.48
CA ASN A 70 7.78 3.07 10.20
C ASN A 70 8.73 2.05 9.59
N ARG A 71 10.02 2.40 9.54
CA ARG A 71 11.10 1.45 9.25
C ARG A 71 11.53 0.78 10.54
N ILE A 72 11.52 -0.55 10.56
CA ILE A 72 12.01 -1.37 11.67
C ILE A 72 13.09 -2.33 11.18
N GLU A 73 13.87 -2.87 12.11
CA GLU A 73 14.76 -3.99 11.84
C GLU A 73 14.09 -5.28 12.30
N TYR A 74 13.94 -6.23 11.39
CA TYR A 74 13.40 -7.56 11.65
C TYR A 74 14.27 -8.60 10.95
N ASP A 75 14.73 -9.62 11.68
CA ASP A 75 15.61 -10.68 11.14
C ASP A 75 16.87 -10.11 10.44
N GLY A 76 17.51 -9.10 11.06
CA GLY A 76 18.69 -8.41 10.53
C GLY A 76 18.45 -7.66 9.21
N LYS A 77 17.19 -7.43 8.84
CA LYS A 77 16.77 -6.78 7.60
C LYS A 77 15.87 -5.60 7.89
N ASN A 78 15.97 -4.60 7.03
CA ASN A 78 15.08 -3.45 7.08
C ASN A 78 13.71 -3.82 6.54
N THR A 79 12.68 -3.69 7.36
CA THR A 79 11.28 -3.89 7.00
C THR A 79 10.46 -2.64 7.32
N PHE A 80 9.28 -2.54 6.72
CA PHE A 80 8.35 -1.44 6.93
C PHE A 80 7.04 -1.94 7.52
N VAL A 81 6.57 -1.27 8.55
CA VAL A 81 5.29 -1.54 9.21
C VAL A 81 4.38 -0.32 9.12
N ILE A 82 3.08 -0.54 8.94
CA ILE A 82 2.12 0.56 8.93
C ILE A 82 1.94 1.12 10.34
N THR A 83 1.84 2.45 10.45
CA THR A 83 1.52 3.11 11.73
C THR A 83 0.01 3.18 11.95
N GLN A 84 -0.41 3.61 13.15
CA GLN A 84 -1.82 3.90 13.39
C GLN A 84 -2.35 5.02 12.47
N LYS A 85 -1.53 6.05 12.22
CA LYS A 85 -1.81 7.16 11.30
C LYS A 85 -1.96 6.66 9.86
N GLY A 86 -1.09 5.73 9.44
CA GLY A 86 -1.18 5.06 8.15
C GLY A 86 -2.50 4.30 7.96
N ARG A 87 -2.94 3.55 8.97
CA ARG A 87 -4.24 2.86 8.93
C ARG A 87 -5.41 3.83 8.79
N GLN A 88 -5.43 4.90 9.58
CA GLN A 88 -6.47 5.94 9.50
C GLN A 88 -6.51 6.63 8.12
N TYR A 89 -5.33 6.89 7.54
CA TYR A 89 -5.24 7.40 6.17
C TYR A 89 -5.85 6.43 5.17
N LEU A 90 -5.50 5.13 5.26
CA LEU A 90 -6.01 4.11 4.36
C LEU A 90 -7.53 3.94 4.46
N GLU A 91 -8.10 4.00 5.66
CA GLU A 91 -9.56 3.99 5.86
C GLU A 91 -10.23 5.21 5.22
N SER A 92 -9.62 6.39 5.36
CA SER A 92 -10.13 7.64 4.76
C SER A 92 -10.06 7.59 3.24
N TYR A 93 -8.96 7.05 2.69
CA TYR A 93 -8.81 6.83 1.25
C TYR A 93 -9.89 5.89 0.72
N LYS A 94 -10.14 4.75 1.38
CA LYS A 94 -11.20 3.81 0.97
C LYS A 94 -12.58 4.46 0.95
N LYS A 95 -12.93 5.25 1.97
CA LYS A 95 -14.20 6.00 2.01
C LYS A 95 -14.29 7.02 0.88
N PHE A 96 -13.20 7.74 0.62
CA PHE A 96 -13.15 8.71 -0.47
C PHE A 96 -13.29 8.04 -1.84
N ALA A 97 -12.62 6.90 -2.05
CA ALA A 97 -12.70 6.13 -3.28
C ALA A 97 -14.10 5.56 -3.54
N ASP A 98 -14.77 5.06 -2.50
CA ASP A 98 -16.16 4.60 -2.56
C ASP A 98 -17.12 5.74 -2.96
N ILE A 99 -16.97 6.90 -2.32
CA ILE A 99 -17.76 8.09 -2.65
C ILE A 99 -17.50 8.53 -4.09
N ALA A 100 -16.23 8.65 -4.51
CA ALA A 100 -15.87 9.01 -5.88
C ALA A 100 -16.48 8.04 -6.91
N GLY A 101 -16.39 6.73 -6.65
CA GLY A 101 -17.00 5.69 -7.46
C GLY A 101 -18.54 5.81 -7.54
N SER A 102 -19.20 6.19 -6.44
CA SER A 102 -20.65 6.45 -6.43
C SER A 102 -21.08 7.62 -7.32
N PHE A 103 -20.16 8.56 -7.59
CA PHE A 103 -20.34 9.67 -8.54
C PHE A 103 -19.84 9.36 -9.96
N GLY A 104 -19.38 8.13 -10.22
CA GLY A 104 -18.84 7.73 -11.52
C GLY A 104 -17.44 8.31 -11.81
N LEU A 105 -16.68 8.65 -10.76
CA LEU A 105 -15.30 9.13 -10.88
C LEU A 105 -14.33 7.97 -10.59
N ASP A 106 -13.38 7.78 -11.50
CA ASP A 106 -12.23 6.90 -11.29
C ASP A 106 -11.04 7.69 -10.70
N LEU A 107 -10.36 7.10 -9.72
CA LEU A 107 -9.19 7.65 -9.01
C LEU A 107 -7.89 6.95 -9.37
#